data_AF-A0A1S6EYR4-F1
#
_entry.id   AF-A0A1S6EYR4-F1
#
_cell.length_a   1.000
_cell.length_b   1.000
_cell.length_c   1.000
_cell.angle_alpha   90.00
_cell.angle_beta   90.00
_cell.angle_gamma   90.00
#
_symmetry.space_group_name_H-M   'P 1'
#
loop_
_entity.id
_entity.type
_entity.pdbx_description
1 polymer ?
#
loop_
_entity_poly.entity_id
_entity_poly.type
_entity_poly.pdbx_seq_one_letter_code
_entity_poly.pdbx_strand_id
1 'polypeptide(L)'
;MAGPDATATRVQVYLTDPRVIAALQREARTANIPLSQAAGRVIGKGLARSIPADPEDRLLQLDRALRDHMRSTARDVQIIQELLIEVARAFFLRLPDAVTDQDPVTRAAVDRRIERLLDDTAARLIAGSRSQRQQVQGDAPRPPSGAE
;
A
#
# COMPACT_ATOMS: atom_id res chain seq x y z
N MET A 1 -37.33 -27.22 8.77
CA MET A 1 -37.38 -27.34 10.25
C MET A 1 -35.95 -27.41 10.77
N ALA A 2 -35.68 -26.81 11.93
CA ALA A 2 -34.37 -26.35 12.43
C ALA A 2 -33.26 -27.42 12.44
N GLY A 3 -32.02 -26.97 12.15
CA GLY A 3 -30.84 -27.82 11.96
C GLY A 3 -30.28 -28.47 13.24
N PRO A 4 -29.33 -29.41 13.09
CA PRO A 4 -28.85 -30.28 14.15
C PRO A 4 -28.15 -29.49 15.26
N ASP A 5 -28.48 -29.82 16.50
CA ASP A 5 -27.90 -29.27 17.72
C ASP A 5 -26.37 -29.25 17.65
N ALA A 6 -25.81 -28.04 17.56
CA ALA A 6 -24.39 -27.82 17.74
C ALA A 6 -23.99 -28.37 19.12
N THR A 7 -23.12 -29.38 19.13
CA THR A 7 -22.62 -30.03 20.34
C THR A 7 -21.93 -29.01 21.23
N ALA A 8 -22.63 -28.59 22.29
CA ALA A 8 -22.12 -27.59 23.23
C ALA A 8 -20.91 -28.18 23.99
N THR A 9 -19.71 -27.70 23.66
CA THR A 9 -18.48 -28.09 24.37
C THR A 9 -18.39 -27.34 25.69
N ARG A 10 -18.30 -28.08 26.81
CA ARG A 10 -18.11 -27.49 28.14
C ARG A 10 -16.63 -27.17 28.37
N VAL A 11 -16.33 -25.92 28.70
CA VAL A 11 -14.97 -25.46 29.01
C VAL A 11 -14.96 -24.90 30.44
N GLN A 12 -14.02 -25.37 31.26
CA GLN A 12 -13.77 -24.84 32.60
C GLN A 12 -12.55 -23.91 32.55
N VAL A 13 -12.71 -22.68 33.04
CA VAL A 13 -11.66 -21.66 33.03
C VAL A 13 -11.42 -21.18 34.45
N TYR A 14 -10.15 -21.19 34.86
CA TYR A 14 -9.73 -20.60 36.13
C TYR A 14 -9.33 -19.14 35.89
N LEU A 15 -10.09 -18.21 36.46
CA LEU A 15 -9.80 -16.78 36.39
C LEU A 15 -9.05 -16.36 37.66
N THR A 16 -7.86 -15.80 37.50
CA THR A 16 -7.03 -15.33 38.61
C THR A 16 -7.21 -13.83 38.90
N ASP A 17 -7.68 -13.05 37.92
CA ASP A 17 -7.88 -11.61 38.08
C ASP A 17 -9.29 -11.27 38.62
N PRO A 18 -9.40 -10.65 39.81
CA PRO A 18 -10.69 -10.26 40.39
C PRO A 18 -11.45 -9.21 39.55
N ARG A 19 -10.75 -8.41 38.73
CA ARG A 19 -11.38 -7.39 37.88
C ARG A 19 -12.19 -8.01 36.75
N VAL A 20 -11.68 -9.10 36.17
CA VAL A 20 -12.36 -9.84 35.10
C VAL A 20 -13.62 -10.50 35.65
N ILE A 21 -13.54 -11.08 36.85
CA ILE A 21 -14.69 -11.68 37.55
C ILE A 21 -15.78 -10.62 37.79
N ALA A 22 -15.41 -9.45 38.32
CA ALA A 22 -16.35 -8.35 38.56
C ALA A 22 -17.00 -7.84 37.27
N ALA A 23 -16.23 -7.71 36.19
CA ALA A 23 -16.74 -7.29 34.88
C ALA A 23 -17.73 -8.30 34.28
N LEU A 24 -17.45 -9.60 34.38
CA LEU A 24 -18.34 -10.67 33.92
C LEU A 24 -19.65 -10.71 34.72
N GLN A 25 -19.57 -10.55 36.05
CA GLN A 25 -20.75 -10.47 36.90
C GLN A 25 -21.61 -9.24 36.59
N ARG A 26 -20.98 -8.10 36.30
CA ARG A 26 -21.68 -6.88 35.87
C ARG A 26 -22.42 -7.11 34.55
N GLU A 27 -21.75 -7.68 33.54
CA GLU A 27 -22.37 -8.00 32.25
C GLU A 27 -23.56 -8.96 32.43
N ALA A 28 -23.41 -10.00 33.26
CA ALA A 28 -24.49 -10.95 33.56
C ALA A 28 -25.71 -10.27 34.20
N ARG A 29 -25.49 -9.35 35.16
CA ARG A 29 -26.56 -8.58 35.81
C ARG A 29 -27.23 -7.61 34.84
N THR A 30 -26.45 -6.86 34.06
CA THR A 30 -26.97 -5.86 33.12
C THR A 30 -27.80 -6.52 32.01
N ALA A 31 -27.38 -7.69 31.53
CA ALA A 31 -28.10 -8.41 30.48
C ALA A 31 -29.16 -9.39 31.02
N ASN A 32 -29.29 -9.55 32.35
CA ASN A 32 -30.16 -10.52 33.01
C ASN A 32 -30.02 -11.95 32.45
N ILE A 33 -28.78 -12.40 32.28
CA ILE A 33 -28.41 -13.73 31.73
C ILE A 33 -27.47 -14.47 32.70
N PRO A 34 -27.41 -15.81 32.64
CA PRO A 34 -26.48 -16.57 33.47
C PRO A 34 -25.01 -16.24 33.15
N LEU A 35 -24.14 -16.34 34.15
CA LEU A 35 -22.72 -15.99 34.05
C LEU A 35 -21.99 -16.75 32.91
N SER A 36 -22.36 -18.00 32.66
CA SER A 36 -21.81 -18.81 31.57
C SER A 36 -22.15 -18.24 30.18
N GLN A 37 -23.37 -17.74 30.00
CA GLN A 37 -23.78 -17.09 28.75
C GLN A 37 -23.15 -15.70 28.60
N ALA A 38 -23.04 -14.93 29.69
CA ALA A 38 -22.32 -13.66 29.69
C ALA A 38 -20.85 -13.87 29.30
N ALA A 39 -20.19 -14.89 29.84
CA ALA A 39 -18.83 -15.26 29.47
C ALA A 39 -18.73 -15.63 27.98
N GLY A 40 -19.62 -16.49 27.46
CA GLY A 40 -19.66 -16.83 26.04
C GLY A 40 -19.84 -15.62 25.13
N ARG A 41 -20.71 -14.67 25.52
CA ARG A 41 -20.93 -13.43 24.77
C ARG A 41 -19.70 -12.51 24.78
N VAL A 42 -19.04 -12.36 25.91
CA VAL A 42 -17.82 -11.54 26.03
C VAL A 42 -16.66 -12.17 25.26
N ILE A 43 -16.50 -13.50 25.33
CA ILE A 43 -15.49 -14.24 24.55
C ILE A 43 -15.78 -14.10 23.05
N GLY A 44 -17.02 -14.27 22.61
CA GLY A 44 -17.41 -14.07 21.21
C GLY A 44 -17.15 -12.64 20.73
N LYS A 45 -17.48 -11.62 21.52
CA LYS A 45 -17.13 -10.22 21.24
C LYS A 45 -15.61 -10.02 21.18
N GLY A 46 -14.86 -10.64 22.08
CA GLY A 46 -13.41 -10.58 22.15
C GLY A 46 -12.75 -11.23 20.93
N LEU A 47 -13.21 -12.40 20.52
CA LEU A 47 -12.75 -13.12 19.34
C LEU A 47 -13.13 -12.40 18.03
N ALA A 48 -14.32 -11.81 17.97
CA ALA A 48 -14.74 -11.00 16.82
C ALA A 48 -13.97 -9.68 16.72
N ARG A 49 -13.54 -9.12 17.86
CA ARG A 49 -12.78 -7.86 17.92
C ARG A 49 -11.26 -8.07 17.85
N SER A 50 -10.76 -9.24 18.22
CA SER A 50 -9.41 -9.66 17.89
C SER A 50 -9.40 -9.95 16.40
N ILE A 51 -9.04 -8.93 15.61
CA ILE A 51 -8.62 -9.14 14.23
C ILE A 51 -7.48 -10.17 14.34
N PRO A 52 -7.65 -11.41 13.85
CA PRO A 52 -6.51 -12.32 13.78
C PRO A 52 -5.44 -11.59 12.98
N ALA A 53 -4.20 -11.56 13.49
CA ALA A 53 -3.07 -11.09 12.70
C ALA A 53 -3.20 -11.74 11.32
N ASP A 54 -3.39 -10.91 10.30
CA ASP A 54 -3.85 -11.31 8.97
C ASP A 54 -2.96 -12.45 8.46
N PRO A 55 -3.45 -13.70 8.36
CA PRO A 55 -2.59 -14.87 8.10
C PRO A 55 -1.92 -14.80 6.72
N GLU A 56 -2.41 -13.91 5.86
CA GLU A 56 -1.91 -13.69 4.50
C GLU A 56 -1.06 -12.42 4.36
N ASP A 57 -0.75 -11.71 5.45
CA ASP A 57 0.05 -10.48 5.44
C ASP A 57 -0.47 -9.43 4.43
N ARG A 58 -1.77 -9.39 4.13
CA ARG A 58 -2.31 -8.54 3.04
C ARG A 58 -2.09 -7.06 3.33
N LEU A 59 -2.17 -6.66 4.59
CA LEU A 59 -1.85 -5.30 5.02
C LEU A 59 -0.36 -4.95 4.81
N LEU A 60 0.54 -5.90 5.06
CA LEU A 60 1.97 -5.72 4.81
C LEU A 60 2.27 -5.67 3.31
N GLN A 61 1.58 -6.50 2.51
CA GLN A 61 1.67 -6.46 1.05
C GLN A 61 1.16 -5.13 0.49
N LEU A 62 0.06 -4.61 1.03
CA LEU A 62 -0.48 -3.29 0.68
C LEU A 62 0.49 -2.16 1.07
N ASP A 63 1.10 -2.21 2.25
CA ASP A 63 2.12 -1.21 2.66
C ASP A 63 3.33 -1.24 1.73
N ARG A 64 3.83 -2.43 1.36
CA ARG A 64 4.92 -2.57 0.38
C ARG A 64 4.53 -2.01 -0.99
N ALA A 65 3.37 -2.42 -1.52
CA ALA A 65 2.87 -1.94 -2.80
C ALA A 65 2.69 -0.41 -2.82
N LEU A 66 2.19 0.16 -1.71
CA LEU A 66 2.01 1.60 -1.56
C LEU A 66 3.36 2.34 -1.49
N ARG A 67 4.34 1.82 -0.74
CA ARG A 67 5.70 2.39 -0.69
C ARG A 67 6.38 2.36 -2.05
N ASP A 68 6.25 1.26 -2.77
CA ASP A 68 6.81 1.13 -4.12
C ASP A 68 6.13 2.10 -5.10
N HIS A 69 4.81 2.24 -4.99
CA HIS A 69 4.06 3.22 -5.76
C HIS A 69 4.53 4.65 -5.44
N MET A 70 4.62 5.03 -4.16
CA MET A 70 5.13 6.34 -3.75
C MET A 70 6.55 6.61 -4.25
N ARG A 71 7.42 5.59 -4.27
CA ARG A 71 8.79 5.71 -4.78
C ARG A 71 8.83 5.91 -6.29
N SER A 72 7.92 5.28 -7.03
CA SER A 72 7.74 5.52 -8.46
C SER A 72 7.24 6.94 -8.70
N THR A 73 6.17 7.35 -8.03
CA THR A 73 5.56 8.67 -8.17
C THR A 73 6.54 9.79 -7.83
N ALA A 74 7.38 9.61 -6.80
CA ALA A 74 8.41 10.59 -6.46
C ALA A 74 9.45 10.78 -7.58
N ARG A 75 9.86 9.70 -8.25
CA ARG A 75 10.75 9.77 -9.42
C ARG A 75 10.06 10.45 -10.60
N ASP A 76 8.80 10.11 -10.86
CA ASP A 76 8.04 10.70 -11.96
C ASP A 76 7.87 12.22 -11.77
N VAL A 77 7.56 12.66 -10.55
CA VAL A 77 7.48 14.09 -10.21
C VAL A 77 8.82 14.80 -10.39
N GLN A 78 9.94 14.19 -10.00
CA GLN A 78 11.26 14.77 -10.21
C GLN A 78 11.56 14.97 -11.71
N ILE A 79 11.27 13.95 -12.53
CA ILE A 79 11.48 14.00 -13.98
C ILE A 79 10.61 15.10 -14.61
N ILE A 80 9.34 15.22 -14.19
CA ILE A 80 8.45 16.28 -14.66
C ILE A 80 9.02 17.66 -14.32
N GLN A 81 9.55 17.85 -13.11
CA GLN A 81 10.16 19.14 -12.72
C GLN A 81 11.41 19.46 -13.54
N GLU A 82 12.28 18.47 -13.79
CA GLU A 82 13.46 18.64 -14.65
C GLU A 82 13.04 19.04 -16.09
N LEU A 83 12.02 18.39 -16.64
CA LEU A 83 11.45 18.75 -17.94
C LEU A 83 10.89 20.17 -17.95
N LEU A 84 10.11 20.57 -16.93
CA LEU A 84 9.55 21.92 -16.84
C LEU A 84 10.65 22.98 -16.76
N ILE A 85 11.72 22.72 -16.02
CA ILE A 85 12.89 23.63 -15.93
C ILE A 85 13.58 23.74 -17.28
N GLU A 86 13.78 22.64 -18.00
CA GLU A 86 14.47 22.65 -19.28
C GLU A 86 13.61 23.30 -20.39
N VAL A 87 12.29 23.06 -20.38
CA VAL A 87 11.34 23.75 -21.25
C VAL A 87 11.32 25.24 -20.93
N ALA A 88 11.25 25.63 -19.66
CA ALA A 88 11.33 27.03 -19.25
C ALA A 88 12.66 27.65 -19.69
N ARG A 89 13.79 26.96 -19.53
CA ARG A 89 15.11 27.42 -19.99
C ARG A 89 15.12 27.63 -21.51
N ALA A 90 14.58 26.70 -22.29
CA ALA A 90 14.47 26.83 -23.73
C ALA A 90 13.55 28.01 -24.13
N PHE A 91 12.48 28.23 -23.37
CA PHE A 91 11.54 29.33 -23.58
C PHE A 91 12.16 30.69 -23.22
N PHE A 92 12.83 30.81 -22.08
CA PHE A 92 13.44 32.06 -21.60
C PHE A 92 14.74 32.43 -22.32
N LEU A 93 15.54 31.45 -22.79
CA LEU A 93 16.71 31.71 -23.65
C LEU A 93 16.33 32.19 -25.06
N ARG A 94 15.06 32.01 -25.46
CA ARG A 94 14.51 32.41 -26.76
C ARG A 94 13.19 33.17 -26.60
N LEU A 95 13.04 33.93 -25.52
CA LEU A 95 11.92 34.87 -25.45
C LEU A 95 12.10 35.84 -26.64
N PRO A 96 11.13 35.93 -27.56
CA PRO A 96 11.31 36.69 -28.79
C PRO A 96 11.16 38.17 -28.48
N ASP A 97 12.23 38.79 -28.00
CA ASP A 97 12.29 40.25 -27.86
C ASP A 97 12.60 40.91 -29.24
N ALA A 98 12.97 40.13 -30.27
CA ALA A 98 13.32 40.63 -31.60
C ALA A 98 12.53 39.97 -32.74
N VAL A 99 12.13 40.77 -33.73
CA VAL A 99 11.36 40.36 -34.94
C VAL A 99 12.03 39.23 -35.73
N THR A 100 13.34 39.06 -35.59
CA THR A 100 14.15 37.98 -36.20
C THR A 100 13.87 36.58 -35.63
N ASP A 101 13.27 36.46 -34.44
CA ASP A 101 12.93 35.16 -33.82
C ASP A 101 11.69 34.50 -34.43
N GLN A 102 11.03 35.16 -35.40
CA GLN A 102 9.94 34.58 -36.19
C GLN A 102 10.43 33.75 -37.39
N ASP A 103 11.75 33.63 -37.58
CA ASP A 103 12.34 32.84 -38.68
C ASP A 103 11.90 31.34 -38.59
N PRO A 104 11.32 30.78 -39.67
CA PRO A 104 10.94 29.37 -39.73
C PRO A 104 12.09 28.38 -39.42
N VAL A 105 13.34 28.72 -39.74
CA VAL A 105 14.50 27.85 -39.44
C VAL A 105 14.75 27.77 -37.94
N THR A 106 14.64 28.91 -37.26
CA THR A 106 14.80 29.02 -35.82
C THR A 106 13.73 28.22 -35.08
N ARG A 107 12.47 28.27 -35.55
CA ARG A 107 11.36 27.46 -35.02
C ARG A 107 11.62 25.96 -35.18
N ALA A 108 11.98 25.51 -36.38
CA ALA A 108 12.28 24.10 -36.63
C ALA A 108 13.46 23.58 -35.78
N ALA A 109 14.41 24.44 -35.41
CA ALA A 109 15.50 24.09 -34.51
C ALA A 109 15.04 23.95 -33.04
N VAL A 110 14.05 24.75 -32.58
CA VAL A 110 13.43 24.57 -31.25
C VAL A 110 12.69 23.23 -31.21
N ASP A 111 11.85 22.97 -32.21
CA ASP A 111 11.00 21.79 -32.23
C ASP A 111 11.83 20.51 -32.16
N ARG A 112 12.89 20.40 -32.98
CA ARG A 112 13.84 19.28 -32.94
C ARG A 112 14.57 19.12 -31.60
N ARG A 113 14.76 20.21 -30.85
CA ARG A 113 15.40 20.15 -29.54
C ARG A 113 14.42 19.69 -28.45
N ILE A 114 13.16 20.13 -28.54
CA ILE A 114 12.07 19.62 -27.68
C ILE A 114 11.88 18.13 -27.91
N GLU A 115 11.79 17.69 -29.17
CA GLU A 115 11.66 16.27 -29.52
C GLU A 115 12.78 15.42 -28.91
N ARG A 116 14.04 15.85 -29.04
CA ARG A 116 15.18 15.15 -28.44
C ARG A 116 15.11 15.08 -26.92
N LEU A 117 14.69 16.16 -26.26
CA LEU A 117 14.55 16.16 -24.79
C LEU A 117 13.43 15.21 -24.33
N LEU A 118 12.34 15.13 -25.09
CA LEU A 118 11.27 14.18 -24.83
C LEU A 118 11.74 12.74 -25.04
N ASP A 119 12.48 12.46 -26.11
CA ASP A 119 13.04 11.14 -26.41
C ASP A 119 14.02 10.66 -25.34
N ASP A 120 14.96 11.52 -24.92
CA ASP A 120 15.93 11.22 -23.87
C ASP A 120 15.23 10.94 -22.53
N THR A 121 14.15 11.68 -22.24
CA THR A 121 13.38 11.50 -21.01
C THR A 121 12.55 10.22 -21.04
N ALA A 122 11.94 9.90 -22.19
CA ALA A 122 11.24 8.63 -22.40
C ALA A 122 12.19 7.44 -22.24
N ALA A 123 13.42 7.54 -22.75
CA ALA A 123 14.44 6.51 -22.58
C ALA A 123 14.81 6.28 -21.09
N ARG A 124 14.94 7.35 -20.31
CA ARG A 124 15.22 7.28 -18.86
C ARG A 124 14.06 6.64 -18.08
N LEU A 125 12.81 6.99 -18.40
CA LEU A 125 11.63 6.37 -17.80
C LEU A 125 11.57 4.86 -18.08
N ILE A 126 11.81 4.46 -19.33
CA ILE A 126 11.83 3.05 -19.73
C ILE A 126 12.96 2.29 -19.02
N ALA A 127 14.16 2.88 -18.92
CA ALA A 127 15.29 2.29 -18.22
C ALA A 127 15.02 2.14 -16.71
N GLY A 128 14.48 3.17 -16.07
CA GLY A 128 14.09 3.14 -14.66
C GLY A 128 12.99 2.12 -14.34
N SER A 129 12.07 1.89 -15.28
CA SER A 129 10.99 0.90 -15.15
C SER A 129 11.48 -0.55 -15.22
N ARG A 130 12.49 -0.85 -16.04
CA ARG A 130 13.04 -2.21 -16.19
C ARG A 130 13.83 -2.67 -14.96
N SER A 131 14.62 -1.79 -14.36
CA SER A 131 15.40 -2.09 -13.15
C SER A 131 14.50 -2.43 -11.95
N GLN A 132 13.32 -1.81 -11.86
CA GLN A 132 12.36 -2.08 -10.78
C GLN A 132 11.65 -3.43 -10.96
N ARG A 133 11.28 -3.84 -12.18
CA ARG A 133 10.69 -5.18 -12.42
C ARG A 133 11.66 -6.32 -12.12
N GLN A 134 12.95 -6.15 -12.41
CA GLN A 134 13.96 -7.18 -12.11
C GLN A 134 14.21 -7.35 -10.60
N GLN A 135 14.15 -6.28 -9.80
CA GLN A 135 14.27 -6.37 -8.34
C GLN A 135 13.09 -7.13 -7.70
N VAL A 136 11.85 -6.92 -8.18
CA VAL A 136 10.66 -7.63 -7.67
C VAL A 136 10.69 -9.14 -7.99
N GLN A 137 11.36 -9.53 -9.07
CA GLN A 137 11.44 -10.94 -9.50
C GLN A 137 12.61 -11.71 -8.85
N GLY A 138 13.61 -11.01 -8.29
CA GLY A 138 14.75 -11.61 -7.61
C GLY A 138 14.49 -12.01 -6.14
N ASP A 139 13.39 -11.55 -5.55
CA ASP A 139 13.07 -11.72 -4.12
C ASP A 139 12.01 -12.83 -3.87
N ALA A 140 11.77 -13.69 -4.85
CA ALA A 140 10.89 -14.85 -4.69
C ALA A 140 11.55 -15.88 -3.76
N PRO A 141 10.90 -16.31 -2.66
CA PRO A 141 11.51 -17.21 -1.69
C PRO A 141 11.74 -18.58 -2.36
N ARG A 142 13.00 -19.03 -2.38
CA ARG A 142 13.35 -20.40 -2.79
C ARG A 142 12.60 -21.40 -1.89
N PRO A 143 11.87 -22.36 -2.46
CA PRO A 143 11.27 -23.43 -1.66
C PRO A 143 12.39 -24.24 -0.98
N PRO A 144 12.20 -24.68 0.27
CA PRO A 144 13.18 -25.49 0.96
C PRO A 144 13.36 -26.82 0.20
N SER A 145 14.58 -27.05 -0.27
CA SER A 145 15.06 -28.33 -0.79
C SER A 145 14.95 -29.38 0.31
N GLY A 146 14.53 -30.58 -0.07
CA GLY A 146 14.08 -31.64 0.82
C GLY A 146 15.07 -32.07 1.91
N ALA A 147 14.51 -32.69 2.94
CA ALA A 147 15.18 -33.68 3.75
C ALA A 147 14.27 -34.92 3.79
N GLU A 148 14.70 -35.94 3.06
CA GLU A 148 14.31 -37.35 3.25
C GLU A 148 14.75 -37.85 4.63
#